data_AF-A0A7C2FAX6-F1
#
_entry.id   AF-A0A7C2FAX6-F1
#
_cell.length_a   1.000
_cell.length_b   1.000
_cell.length_c   1.000
_cell.angle_alpha   90.00
_cell.angle_beta   90.00
_cell.angle_gamma   90.00
#
_symmetry.space_group_name_H-M   'P 1'
#
loop_
_entity.id
_entity.type
_entity.pdbx_description
1 polymer ?
#
loop_
_entity_poly.entity_id
_entity_poly.type
_entity_poly.pdbx_seq_one_letter_code
_entity_poly.pdbx_strand_id
1 'polypeptide(L)'
;MWLSNSLEGRSRMRKHKPKWWIIGIIAGCLLLTGGAWWLQRAMPSRVRPTRGVHPASALPAPLQQPLMRAATAPPAQAQAIYRSLTQLPARNATEKYLLGYAHYQLGKLYAEQKQFRAAQQAFQHLAEQRLSIPALPIDPSFGTWSEQGAYQAAICAYQLNPQQGIQQMIRFIEKHPTSPLVTGAYKRILRWTNERPPAAAQHAWQKAQKASMERMKETAACGPKALAYVLQHEFGIPTDWRTLMKECGTALEGTSLWALAEAARQRGLSAVGLEVSREGLLQQQPPFLVWNPIGHYVALIQREGKWQVYDPETNSLQPWLEQSVPQGWRGAILLLRPRPTQYANNGGTQR
;
A
#
# COMPACT_ATOMS: atom_id res chain seq x y z
N MET A 1 23.26 -81.93 -12.01
CA MET A 1 24.09 -81.21 -12.98
C MET A 1 23.19 -80.15 -13.62
N TRP A 2 23.40 -78.88 -13.24
CA TRP A 2 22.89 -77.61 -13.84
C TRP A 2 21.35 -77.39 -13.86
N LEU A 3 20.80 -76.63 -12.90
CA LEU A 3 20.46 -75.17 -12.92
C LEU A 3 19.14 -74.90 -13.69
N SER A 4 18.12 -74.17 -13.23
CA SER A 4 18.00 -73.10 -12.22
C SER A 4 16.55 -72.90 -11.73
N ASN A 5 16.40 -72.28 -10.55
CA ASN A 5 15.20 -71.91 -9.81
C ASN A 5 14.20 -70.96 -10.53
N SER A 6 12.91 -71.13 -10.20
CA SER A 6 11.87 -70.08 -10.11
C SER A 6 10.67 -70.68 -9.35
N LEU A 7 10.65 -70.63 -8.01
CA LEU A 7 10.01 -69.61 -7.14
C LEU A 7 8.50 -69.38 -7.39
N GLU A 8 7.72 -70.09 -6.56
CA GLU A 8 6.51 -69.71 -5.83
C GLU A 8 5.97 -68.28 -5.96
N GLY A 9 4.63 -68.17 -6.00
CA GLY A 9 3.96 -66.92 -5.62
C GLY A 9 2.46 -66.88 -5.85
N ARG A 10 1.66 -67.47 -4.95
CA ARG A 10 0.19 -67.42 -4.94
C ARG A 10 -0.33 -65.98 -5.00
N SER A 11 -1.18 -65.69 -6.00
CA SER A 11 -1.94 -64.45 -6.10
C SER A 11 -3.06 -64.40 -5.03
N ARG A 12 -2.79 -63.75 -3.89
CA ARG A 12 -3.84 -63.31 -2.95
C ARG A 12 -4.38 -61.95 -3.41
N MET A 13 -5.52 -61.96 -4.11
CA MET A 13 -6.30 -60.74 -4.37
C MET A 13 -6.73 -60.10 -3.04
N ARG A 14 -6.13 -58.95 -2.72
CA ARG A 14 -6.50 -58.11 -1.59
C ARG A 14 -7.70 -57.26 -2.01
N LYS A 15 -8.92 -57.72 -1.71
CA LYS A 15 -10.16 -56.93 -1.88
C LYS A 15 -10.09 -55.69 -0.97
N HIS A 16 -9.78 -54.53 -1.55
CA HIS A 16 -9.97 -53.25 -0.87
C HIS A 16 -11.48 -52.97 -0.75
N LYS A 17 -12.04 -53.18 0.44
CA LYS A 17 -13.36 -52.64 0.77
C LYS A 17 -13.24 -51.11 0.87
N PRO A 18 -14.01 -50.32 0.09
CA PRO A 18 -14.02 -48.88 0.28
C PRO A 18 -14.57 -48.58 1.68
N LYS A 19 -13.84 -47.78 2.46
CA LYS A 19 -14.29 -47.31 3.77
C LYS A 19 -15.40 -46.29 3.52
N TRP A 20 -16.66 -46.75 3.54
CA TRP A 20 -17.89 -45.96 3.35
C TRP A 20 -17.98 -44.71 4.23
N TRP A 21 -17.22 -44.65 5.31
CA TRP A 21 -17.16 -43.48 6.19
C TRP A 21 -16.40 -42.28 5.59
N ILE A 22 -15.41 -42.51 4.71
CA ILE A 22 -14.67 -41.42 4.04
C ILE A 22 -15.52 -40.78 2.94
N ILE A 23 -16.36 -41.57 2.25
CA ILE A 23 -17.33 -41.06 1.27
C ILE A 23 -18.43 -40.25 1.96
N GLY A 24 -18.87 -40.66 3.16
CA GLY A 24 -19.82 -39.91 3.98
C GLY A 24 -19.32 -38.52 4.40
N ILE A 25 -18.03 -38.40 4.74
CA ILE A 25 -17.42 -37.10 5.13
C ILE A 25 -17.26 -36.17 3.91
N ILE A 26 -16.85 -36.71 2.75
CA ILE A 26 -16.71 -35.92 1.51
C ILE A 26 -18.09 -35.49 0.98
N ALA A 27 -19.11 -36.36 1.02
CA ALA A 27 -20.48 -36.01 0.64
C ALA A 27 -21.13 -35.01 1.63
N GLY A 28 -20.86 -35.13 2.93
CA GLY A 28 -21.29 -34.17 3.94
C GLY A 28 -20.68 -32.78 3.76
N CYS A 29 -19.38 -32.69 3.45
CA CYS A 29 -18.72 -31.41 3.17
C CYS A 29 -19.17 -30.76 1.84
N LEU A 30 -19.47 -31.56 0.81
CA LEU A 30 -20.00 -31.05 -0.46
C LEU A 30 -21.45 -30.59 -0.36
N LEU A 31 -22.29 -31.23 0.48
CA LEU A 31 -23.67 -30.80 0.70
C LEU A 31 -23.76 -29.55 1.60
N LEU A 32 -22.86 -29.40 2.58
CA LEU A 32 -22.80 -28.20 3.42
C LEU A 32 -22.25 -26.97 2.66
N THR A 33 -21.34 -27.15 1.71
CA THR A 33 -20.85 -26.07 0.84
C THR A 33 -21.81 -25.76 -0.32
N GLY A 34 -22.49 -26.78 -0.87
CA GLY A 34 -23.53 -26.60 -1.90
C GLY A 34 -24.81 -25.92 -1.37
N GLY A 35 -25.25 -26.28 -0.16
CA GLY A 35 -26.41 -25.65 0.49
C GLY A 35 -26.17 -24.18 0.87
N ALA A 36 -24.97 -23.86 1.36
CA ALA A 36 -24.56 -22.48 1.64
C ALA A 36 -24.45 -21.63 0.36
N TRP A 37 -23.96 -22.22 -0.73
CA TRP A 37 -23.87 -21.56 -2.04
C TRP A 37 -25.25 -21.29 -2.67
N TRP A 38 -26.23 -22.19 -2.47
CA TRP A 38 -27.59 -22.02 -2.99
C TRP A 38 -28.43 -21.04 -2.15
N LEU A 39 -28.32 -21.06 -0.83
CA LEU A 39 -29.00 -20.11 0.08
C LEU A 39 -28.49 -18.67 -0.08
N GLN A 40 -27.22 -18.46 -0.45
CA GLN A 40 -26.70 -17.12 -0.81
C GLN A 40 -27.27 -16.56 -2.12
N ARG A 41 -27.79 -17.42 -3.01
CA ARG A 41 -28.23 -17.04 -4.36
C ARG A 41 -29.75 -16.93 -4.50
N ALA A 42 -30.50 -17.61 -3.62
CA ALA A 42 -31.97 -17.57 -3.57
C ALA A 42 -32.53 -16.41 -2.72
N MET A 43 -31.68 -15.71 -1.96
CA MET A 43 -32.07 -14.42 -1.37
C MET A 43 -32.01 -13.37 -2.47
N PRO A 44 -33.15 -12.79 -2.93
CA PRO A 44 -33.07 -11.59 -3.77
C PRO A 44 -32.22 -10.61 -3.00
N SER A 45 -31.13 -10.17 -3.62
CA SER A 45 -30.34 -9.07 -3.08
C SER A 45 -31.34 -7.97 -2.81
N ARG A 46 -31.61 -7.69 -1.54
CA ARG A 46 -32.23 -6.44 -1.15
C ARG A 46 -31.21 -5.41 -1.58
N VAL A 47 -31.32 -4.98 -2.84
CA VAL A 47 -30.82 -3.72 -3.33
C VAL A 47 -31.53 -2.74 -2.42
N ARG A 48 -30.89 -2.42 -1.29
CA ARG A 48 -31.19 -1.19 -0.60
C ARG A 48 -31.16 -0.14 -1.70
N PRO A 49 -32.23 0.65 -1.90
CA PRO A 49 -32.12 1.80 -2.78
C PRO A 49 -30.83 2.49 -2.38
N THR A 50 -29.96 2.74 -3.35
CA THR A 50 -28.69 3.43 -3.13
C THR A 50 -29.00 4.65 -2.28
N ARG A 51 -28.73 4.58 -0.98
CA ARG A 51 -28.65 5.76 -0.14
C ARG A 51 -27.62 6.58 -0.87
N GLY A 52 -28.05 7.72 -1.41
CA GLY A 52 -27.17 8.64 -2.11
C GLY A 52 -25.90 8.76 -1.29
N VAL A 53 -24.77 8.47 -1.91
CA VAL A 53 -23.48 8.74 -1.29
C VAL A 53 -23.47 10.25 -1.07
N HIS A 54 -23.78 10.68 0.15
CA HIS A 54 -23.68 12.07 0.52
C HIS A 54 -22.20 12.43 0.33
N PRO A 55 -21.87 13.43 -0.50
CA PRO A 55 -20.49 13.91 -0.55
C PRO A 55 -20.10 14.32 0.86
N ALA A 56 -18.93 13.83 1.28
CA ALA A 56 -18.36 14.00 2.60
C ALA A 56 -18.53 15.43 3.12
N SER A 57 -18.76 15.53 4.43
CA SER A 57 -18.96 16.73 5.27
C SER A 57 -17.81 17.76 5.26
N ALA A 58 -17.00 17.83 4.20
CA ALA A 58 -15.78 18.63 4.08
C ALA A 58 -15.80 19.71 2.99
N LEU A 59 -16.85 19.82 2.17
CA LEU A 59 -16.96 20.88 1.14
C LEU A 59 -17.70 22.12 1.71
N PRO A 60 -17.32 23.36 1.38
CA PRO A 60 -18.11 24.54 1.70
C PRO A 60 -19.55 24.42 1.19
N ALA A 61 -20.53 24.88 1.96
CA ALA A 61 -21.96 24.79 1.63
C ALA A 61 -22.32 25.25 0.19
N PRO A 62 -21.72 26.32 -0.39
CA PRO A 62 -21.99 26.73 -1.77
C PRO A 62 -21.62 25.69 -2.82
N LEU A 63 -20.66 24.80 -2.53
CA LEU A 63 -20.21 23.75 -3.44
C LEU A 63 -20.98 22.43 -3.22
N GLN A 64 -21.57 22.23 -2.05
CA GLN A 64 -22.39 21.05 -1.74
C GLN A 64 -23.76 21.09 -2.45
N GLN A 65 -24.41 22.24 -2.49
CA GLN A 65 -25.74 22.39 -3.08
C GLN A 65 -25.84 21.93 -4.55
N PRO A 66 -24.94 22.33 -5.48
CA PRO A 66 -25.01 21.83 -6.85
C PRO A 66 -24.78 20.31 -6.93
N LEU A 67 -23.92 19.73 -6.09
CA LEU A 67 -23.73 18.27 -6.03
C LEU A 67 -24.99 17.54 -5.55
N MET A 68 -25.64 18.06 -4.52
CA MET A 68 -26.89 17.49 -4.01
C MET A 68 -28.01 17.57 -5.05
N ARG A 69 -28.14 18.70 -5.75
CA ARG A 69 -29.10 18.86 -6.86
C ARG A 69 -28.82 17.88 -7.99
N ALA A 70 -27.56 17.72 -8.39
CA ALA A 70 -27.20 16.78 -9.44
C ALA A 70 -27.49 15.32 -9.04
N ALA A 71 -27.32 14.96 -7.76
CA ALA A 71 -27.56 13.60 -7.27
C ALA A 71 -29.04 13.18 -7.28
N THR A 72 -29.98 14.13 -7.23
CA THR A 72 -31.43 13.86 -7.23
C THR A 72 -32.11 14.23 -8.56
N ALA A 73 -31.41 14.89 -9.47
CA ALA A 73 -31.94 15.33 -10.75
C ALA A 73 -32.03 14.20 -11.79
N PRO A 74 -32.96 14.28 -12.76
CA PRO A 74 -32.94 13.42 -13.95
C PRO A 74 -31.61 13.51 -14.71
N PRO A 75 -31.18 12.45 -15.43
CA PRO A 75 -29.84 12.38 -16.04
C PRO A 75 -29.43 13.58 -16.89
N ALA A 76 -30.35 14.12 -17.71
CA ALA A 76 -30.06 15.28 -18.56
C ALA A 76 -29.78 16.55 -17.75
N GLN A 77 -30.55 16.77 -16.67
CA GLN A 77 -30.35 17.91 -15.77
C GLN A 77 -29.06 17.73 -14.94
N ALA A 78 -28.80 16.50 -14.47
CA ALA A 78 -27.55 16.18 -13.77
C ALA A 78 -26.32 16.42 -14.65
N GLN A 79 -26.36 16.04 -15.94
CA GLN A 79 -25.29 16.33 -16.90
C GLN A 79 -25.04 17.83 -17.06
N ALA A 80 -26.10 18.64 -17.16
CA ALA A 80 -25.96 20.09 -17.27
C ALA A 80 -25.29 20.70 -16.02
N ILE A 81 -25.67 20.23 -14.83
CA ILE A 81 -25.05 20.65 -13.57
C ILE A 81 -23.57 20.23 -13.51
N TYR A 82 -23.24 18.98 -13.84
CA TYR A 82 -21.83 18.55 -13.81
C TYR A 82 -20.99 19.28 -14.86
N ARG A 83 -21.52 19.54 -16.06
CA ARG A 83 -20.82 20.36 -17.07
C ARG A 83 -20.48 21.76 -16.56
N SER A 84 -21.39 22.43 -15.86
CA SER A 84 -21.08 23.76 -15.29
C SER A 84 -20.00 23.66 -14.20
N LEU A 85 -20.04 22.62 -13.37
CA LEU A 85 -19.02 22.38 -12.35
C LEU A 85 -17.63 22.07 -12.94
N THR A 86 -17.55 21.45 -14.13
CA THR A 86 -16.26 21.20 -14.81
C THR A 86 -15.56 22.47 -15.30
N GLN A 87 -16.24 23.61 -15.29
CA GLN A 87 -15.67 24.92 -15.68
C GLN A 87 -15.16 25.73 -14.48
N LEU A 88 -15.32 25.22 -13.25
CA LEU A 88 -14.85 25.92 -12.07
C LEU A 88 -13.31 25.91 -12.00
N PRO A 89 -12.70 26.99 -11.49
CA PRO A 89 -11.26 27.01 -11.28
C PRO A 89 -10.86 26.02 -10.18
N ALA A 90 -9.66 25.43 -10.28
CA ALA A 90 -9.16 24.40 -9.37
C ALA A 90 -8.00 24.92 -8.50
N ARG A 91 -8.23 25.97 -7.70
CA ARG A 91 -7.19 26.74 -7.01
C ARG A 91 -6.76 26.07 -5.71
N ASN A 92 -7.71 25.51 -4.98
CA ASN A 92 -7.49 24.84 -3.69
C ASN A 92 -7.88 23.35 -3.75
N ALA A 93 -7.57 22.60 -2.69
CA ALA A 93 -7.83 21.16 -2.62
C ALA A 93 -9.32 20.81 -2.75
N THR A 94 -10.19 21.61 -2.15
CA THR A 94 -11.65 21.49 -2.20
C THR A 94 -12.19 21.63 -3.62
N GLU A 95 -11.79 22.69 -4.32
CA GLU A 95 -12.18 22.95 -5.71
C GLU A 95 -11.65 21.87 -6.65
N LYS A 96 -10.39 21.45 -6.48
CA LYS A 96 -9.80 20.33 -7.24
C LYS A 96 -10.58 19.04 -7.03
N TYR A 97 -11.00 18.74 -5.80
CA TYR A 97 -11.82 17.56 -5.53
C TYR A 97 -13.18 17.65 -6.22
N LEU A 98 -13.85 18.81 -6.13
CA LEU A 98 -15.14 19.03 -6.78
C LEU A 98 -15.04 18.88 -8.30
N LEU A 99 -14.01 19.48 -8.91
CA LEU A 99 -13.73 19.38 -10.34
C LEU A 99 -13.55 17.91 -10.76
N GLY A 100 -12.72 17.17 -10.02
CA GLY A 100 -12.49 15.75 -10.27
C GLY A 100 -13.77 14.91 -10.17
N TYR A 101 -14.55 15.14 -9.12
CA TYR A 101 -15.84 14.49 -8.92
C TYR A 101 -16.83 14.80 -10.05
N ALA A 102 -16.94 16.06 -10.48
CA ALA A 102 -17.85 16.47 -11.53
C ALA A 102 -17.52 15.83 -12.88
N HIS A 103 -16.24 15.82 -13.28
CA HIS A 103 -15.81 15.11 -14.49
C HIS A 103 -16.12 13.61 -14.41
N TYR A 104 -15.84 12.99 -13.26
CA TYR A 104 -16.08 11.56 -13.06
C TYR A 104 -17.58 11.21 -13.20
N GLN A 105 -18.46 11.98 -12.55
CA GLN A 105 -19.91 11.76 -12.66
C GLN A 105 -20.43 12.03 -14.07
N LEU A 106 -19.91 13.07 -14.75
CA LEU A 106 -20.28 13.36 -16.13
C LEU A 106 -19.92 12.18 -17.06
N GLY A 107 -18.69 11.67 -16.96
CA GLY A 107 -18.25 10.49 -17.71
C GLY A 107 -19.10 9.25 -17.41
N LYS A 108 -19.44 9.03 -16.14
CA LYS A 108 -20.31 7.92 -15.71
C LYS A 108 -21.71 8.04 -16.32
N LEU A 109 -22.34 9.21 -16.28
CA LEU A 109 -23.66 9.44 -16.87
C LEU A 109 -23.67 9.18 -18.38
N TYR A 110 -22.61 9.56 -19.10
CA TYR A 110 -22.47 9.22 -20.52
C TYR A 110 -22.32 7.71 -20.74
N ALA A 111 -21.52 7.04 -19.92
CA ALA A 111 -21.32 5.59 -20.03
C ALA A 111 -22.61 4.79 -19.77
N GLU A 112 -23.41 5.19 -18.77
CA GLU A 112 -24.71 4.57 -18.46
C GLU A 112 -25.71 4.68 -19.63
N GLN A 113 -25.63 5.78 -20.40
CA GLN A 113 -26.40 6.00 -21.61
C GLN A 113 -25.76 5.38 -22.86
N LYS A 114 -24.70 4.58 -22.71
CA LYS A 114 -23.91 3.95 -23.79
C LYS A 114 -23.28 4.96 -24.75
N GLN A 115 -23.13 6.22 -24.34
CA GLN A 115 -22.45 7.27 -25.10
C GLN A 115 -20.93 7.19 -24.87
N PHE A 116 -20.32 6.07 -25.25
CA PHE A 116 -18.95 5.72 -24.86
C PHE A 116 -17.89 6.70 -25.38
N ARG A 117 -18.11 7.35 -26.53
CA ARG A 117 -17.20 8.39 -27.04
C ARG A 117 -17.20 9.63 -26.13
N ALA A 118 -18.38 10.12 -25.75
CA ALA A 118 -18.51 11.25 -24.83
C ALA A 118 -17.99 10.90 -23.43
N ALA A 119 -18.27 9.67 -22.96
CA ALA A 119 -17.73 9.17 -21.70
C ALA A 119 -16.20 9.13 -21.70
N GLN A 120 -15.60 8.57 -22.75
CA GLN A 120 -14.15 8.52 -22.92
C GLN A 120 -13.54 9.92 -22.87
N GLN A 121 -14.08 10.88 -23.61
CA GLN A 121 -13.59 12.26 -23.62
C GLN A 121 -13.68 12.92 -22.24
N ALA A 122 -14.79 12.75 -21.52
CA ALA A 122 -14.95 13.29 -20.18
C ALA A 122 -13.89 12.73 -19.20
N PHE A 123 -13.63 11.42 -19.27
CA PHE A 123 -12.61 10.77 -18.44
C PHE A 123 -11.17 11.10 -18.87
N GLN A 124 -10.91 11.35 -20.16
CA GLN A 124 -9.62 11.83 -20.64
C GLN A 124 -9.34 13.24 -20.12
N HIS A 125 -10.31 14.14 -20.20
CA HIS A 125 -10.19 15.48 -19.62
C HIS A 125 -9.89 15.41 -18.12
N LEU A 126 -10.52 14.48 -17.37
CA LEU A 126 -10.22 14.24 -15.96
C LEU A 126 -8.76 13.79 -15.75
N ALA A 127 -8.25 12.88 -16.57
CA ALA A 127 -6.86 12.45 -16.51
C ALA A 127 -5.90 13.62 -16.75
N GLU A 128 -6.23 14.49 -17.71
CA GLU A 128 -5.44 15.66 -18.11
C GLU A 128 -5.40 16.77 -17.06
N GLN A 129 -6.38 16.82 -16.14
CA GLN A 129 -6.36 17.77 -15.01
C GLN A 129 -5.21 17.54 -14.02
N ARG A 130 -4.52 16.38 -14.08
CA ARG A 130 -3.39 16.02 -13.18
C ARG A 130 -3.69 16.23 -11.69
N LEU A 131 -4.91 15.89 -11.28
CA LEU A 131 -5.40 15.95 -9.91
C LEU A 131 -4.93 14.71 -9.13
N SER A 132 -3.83 14.86 -8.40
CA SER A 132 -3.28 13.83 -7.50
C SER A 132 -4.03 13.70 -6.17
N ILE A 133 -5.21 14.31 -6.05
CA ILE A 133 -6.06 14.22 -4.85
C ILE A 133 -6.76 12.85 -4.85
N PRO A 134 -6.89 12.16 -3.71
CA PRO A 134 -7.64 10.92 -3.60
C PRO A 134 -9.07 11.07 -4.12
N ALA A 135 -9.50 10.14 -4.99
CA ALA A 135 -10.85 10.13 -5.53
C ALA A 135 -11.90 9.78 -4.47
N LEU A 136 -11.51 9.01 -3.46
CA LEU A 136 -12.29 8.73 -2.27
C LEU A 136 -11.42 9.00 -1.04
N PRO A 137 -11.65 10.08 -0.27
CA PRO A 137 -10.75 10.49 0.81
C PRO A 137 -10.59 9.45 1.92
N ILE A 138 -11.62 8.63 2.14
CA ILE A 138 -11.67 7.61 3.19
C ILE A 138 -11.08 6.26 2.77
N ASP A 139 -10.86 6.05 1.47
CA ASP A 139 -10.41 4.76 0.93
C ASP A 139 -9.38 4.99 -0.18
N PRO A 140 -8.08 4.84 0.13
CA PRO A 140 -7.01 5.05 -0.84
C PRO A 140 -7.03 4.01 -1.97
N SER A 141 -7.75 2.89 -1.85
CA SER A 141 -7.85 1.89 -2.92
C SER A 141 -8.52 2.42 -4.19
N PHE A 142 -9.24 3.54 -4.06
CA PHE A 142 -9.86 4.23 -5.20
C PHE A 142 -8.89 5.06 -6.04
N GLY A 143 -7.62 5.17 -5.64
CA GLY A 143 -6.62 5.95 -6.38
C GLY A 143 -6.94 7.45 -6.40
N THR A 144 -6.27 8.17 -7.30
CA THR A 144 -6.48 9.62 -7.49
C THR A 144 -7.52 9.92 -8.56
N TRP A 145 -8.01 11.16 -8.62
CA TRP A 145 -8.92 11.58 -9.68
C TRP A 145 -8.35 11.40 -11.08
N SER A 146 -7.07 11.75 -11.29
CA SER A 146 -6.44 11.54 -12.60
C SER A 146 -6.24 10.07 -12.95
N GLU A 147 -5.92 9.22 -11.97
CA GLU A 147 -5.83 7.77 -12.18
C GLU A 147 -7.20 7.19 -12.56
N GLN A 148 -8.27 7.60 -11.87
CA GLN A 148 -9.63 7.22 -12.20
C GLN A 148 -10.00 7.68 -13.62
N GLY A 149 -9.68 8.92 -14.00
CA GLY A 149 -9.88 9.41 -15.37
C GLY A 149 -9.22 8.51 -16.40
N ALA A 150 -7.92 8.23 -16.25
CA ALA A 150 -7.19 7.40 -17.21
C ALA A 150 -7.73 5.95 -17.26
N TYR A 151 -8.02 5.36 -16.11
CA TYR A 151 -8.56 4.01 -15.99
C TYR A 151 -9.96 3.88 -16.63
N GLN A 152 -10.89 4.80 -16.33
CA GLN A 152 -12.24 4.78 -16.89
C GLN A 152 -12.26 5.13 -18.38
N ALA A 153 -11.39 6.04 -18.83
CA ALA A 153 -11.21 6.34 -20.25
C ALA A 153 -10.81 5.09 -21.05
N ALA A 154 -9.89 4.27 -20.53
CA ALA A 154 -9.49 3.01 -21.15
C ALA A 154 -10.65 1.99 -21.21
N ILE A 155 -11.51 1.96 -20.20
CA ILE A 155 -12.73 1.12 -20.20
C ILE A 155 -13.71 1.57 -21.30
N CYS A 156 -13.94 2.87 -21.43
CA CYS A 156 -14.81 3.42 -22.48
C CYS A 156 -14.22 3.19 -23.88
N ALA A 157 -12.90 3.36 -24.02
CA ALA A 157 -12.16 3.07 -25.26
C ALA A 157 -12.38 1.63 -25.72
N TYR A 158 -12.37 0.67 -24.79
CA TYR A 158 -12.61 -0.74 -25.11
C TYR A 158 -14.01 -1.00 -25.70
N GLN A 159 -15.03 -0.28 -25.22
CA GLN A 159 -16.39 -0.41 -25.75
C GLN A 159 -16.52 0.09 -27.20
N LEU A 160 -15.64 1.02 -27.60
CA LEU A 160 -15.60 1.57 -28.96
C LEU A 160 -14.70 0.74 -29.87
N ASN A 161 -13.51 0.38 -29.39
CA ASN A 161 -12.51 -0.40 -30.09
C ASN A 161 -11.70 -1.23 -29.07
N PRO A 162 -11.88 -2.56 -29.03
CA PRO A 162 -11.21 -3.43 -28.07
C PRO A 162 -9.67 -3.31 -28.08
N GLN A 163 -9.06 -3.23 -29.27
CA GLN A 163 -7.60 -3.12 -29.41
C GLN A 163 -7.10 -1.80 -28.81
N GLN A 164 -7.78 -0.69 -29.09
CA GLN A 164 -7.44 0.62 -28.54
C GLN A 164 -7.63 0.65 -27.01
N GLY A 165 -8.71 0.04 -26.50
CA GLY A 165 -8.98 -0.05 -25.07
C GLY A 165 -7.90 -0.82 -24.31
N ILE A 166 -7.47 -1.97 -24.84
CA ILE A 166 -6.36 -2.75 -24.27
C ILE A 166 -5.08 -1.91 -24.27
N GLN A 167 -4.74 -1.25 -25.37
CA GLN A 167 -3.55 -0.37 -25.44
C GLN A 167 -3.60 0.81 -24.46
N GLN A 168 -4.78 1.42 -24.26
CA GLN A 168 -4.94 2.48 -23.26
C GLN A 168 -4.78 1.94 -21.84
N MET A 169 -5.29 0.74 -21.56
CA MET A 169 -5.14 0.10 -20.25
C MET A 169 -3.67 -0.29 -19.96
N ILE A 170 -2.93 -0.77 -20.96
CA ILE A 170 -1.48 -1.01 -20.83
C ILE A 170 -0.76 0.31 -20.49
N ARG A 171 -1.03 1.38 -21.23
CA ARG A 171 -0.46 2.71 -20.96
C ARG A 171 -0.80 3.23 -19.56
N PHE A 172 -1.99 2.93 -19.05
CA PHE A 172 -2.36 3.25 -17.67
C PHE A 172 -1.42 2.56 -16.66
N ILE A 173 -1.22 1.24 -16.81
CA ILE A 173 -0.31 0.46 -15.94
C ILE A 173 1.12 1.02 -16.02
N GLU A 174 1.61 1.37 -17.22
CA GLU A 174 2.95 1.90 -17.42
C GLU A 174 3.15 3.28 -16.80
N LYS A 175 2.14 4.16 -16.89
CA LYS A 175 2.20 5.54 -16.36
C LYS A 175 1.94 5.60 -14.86
N HIS A 176 1.17 4.67 -14.31
CA HIS A 176 0.75 4.66 -12.91
C HIS A 176 1.12 3.34 -12.22
N PRO A 177 2.39 2.89 -12.23
CA PRO A 177 2.78 1.55 -11.81
C PRO A 177 2.56 1.26 -10.32
N THR A 178 2.39 2.30 -9.49
CA THR A 178 2.09 2.16 -8.05
C THR A 178 0.66 2.54 -7.69
N SER A 179 -0.21 2.76 -8.68
CA SER A 179 -1.63 3.03 -8.43
C SER A 179 -2.32 1.78 -7.89
N PRO A 180 -3.24 1.91 -6.91
CA PRO A 180 -4.03 0.78 -6.40
C PRO A 180 -4.93 0.14 -7.48
N LEU A 181 -5.19 0.85 -8.59
CA LEU A 181 -6.03 0.36 -9.67
C LEU A 181 -5.29 -0.60 -10.63
N VAL A 182 -3.96 -0.73 -10.53
CA VAL A 182 -3.14 -1.53 -11.48
C VAL A 182 -3.54 -3.00 -11.49
N THR A 183 -3.79 -3.60 -10.32
CA THR A 183 -4.27 -4.99 -10.25
C THR A 183 -5.62 -5.16 -10.94
N GLY A 184 -6.54 -4.20 -10.76
CA GLY A 184 -7.83 -4.19 -11.44
C GLY A 184 -7.72 -4.01 -12.96
N ALA A 185 -6.79 -3.14 -13.39
CA ALA A 185 -6.46 -2.92 -14.81
C ALA A 185 -5.94 -4.19 -15.48
N TYR A 186 -4.99 -4.88 -14.86
CA TYR A 186 -4.42 -6.10 -15.42
C TYR A 186 -5.45 -7.24 -15.47
N LYS A 187 -6.21 -7.47 -14.39
CA LYS A 187 -7.33 -8.45 -14.37
C LYS A 187 -8.36 -8.19 -15.47
N ARG A 188 -8.59 -6.91 -15.79
CA ARG A 188 -9.50 -6.54 -16.86
C ARG A 188 -8.94 -6.87 -18.25
N ILE A 189 -7.64 -6.65 -18.48
CA ILE A 189 -6.96 -7.10 -19.71
C ILE A 189 -7.07 -8.62 -19.85
N LEU A 190 -6.82 -9.39 -18.79
CA LEU A 190 -6.98 -10.85 -18.79
C LEU A 190 -8.39 -11.25 -19.25
N ARG A 191 -9.43 -10.65 -18.64
CA ARG A 191 -10.82 -10.90 -19.04
C ARG A 191 -11.10 -10.52 -20.50
N TRP A 192 -10.61 -9.37 -20.96
CA TRP A 192 -10.80 -8.91 -22.34
C TRP A 192 -10.07 -9.74 -23.39
N THR A 193 -9.03 -10.46 -22.98
CA THR A 193 -8.16 -11.26 -23.86
C THR A 193 -8.33 -12.75 -23.64
N ASN A 194 -9.37 -13.16 -22.91
CA ASN A 194 -9.65 -14.55 -22.57
C ASN A 194 -8.43 -15.27 -21.95
N GLU A 195 -7.82 -14.63 -20.93
CA GLU A 195 -6.62 -15.07 -20.21
C GLU A 195 -5.34 -15.15 -21.09
N ARG A 196 -5.33 -14.49 -22.25
CA ARG A 196 -4.16 -14.43 -23.16
C ARG A 196 -3.70 -12.98 -23.38
N PRO A 197 -3.15 -12.31 -22.35
CA PRO A 197 -2.77 -10.91 -22.44
C PRO A 197 -1.59 -10.71 -23.40
N PRO A 198 -1.53 -9.60 -24.17
CA PRO A 198 -0.38 -9.26 -25.00
C PRO A 198 0.92 -9.17 -24.18
N ALA A 199 2.06 -9.47 -24.81
CA ALA A 199 3.38 -9.40 -24.15
C ALA A 199 3.65 -8.03 -23.49
N ALA A 200 3.23 -6.94 -24.14
CA ALA A 200 3.33 -5.59 -23.57
C ALA A 200 2.57 -5.43 -22.25
N ALA A 201 1.38 -6.04 -22.12
CA ALA A 201 0.62 -6.02 -20.87
C ALA A 201 1.31 -6.80 -19.75
N GLN A 202 1.89 -7.96 -20.08
CA GLN A 202 2.65 -8.77 -19.12
C GLN A 202 3.89 -8.02 -18.63
N HIS A 203 4.65 -7.39 -19.53
CA HIS A 203 5.81 -6.58 -19.20
C HIS A 203 5.43 -5.37 -18.32
N ALA A 204 4.38 -4.64 -18.68
CA ALA A 204 3.87 -3.52 -17.88
C ALA A 204 3.46 -3.97 -16.47
N TRP A 205 2.78 -5.12 -16.35
CA TRP A 205 2.39 -5.70 -15.07
C TRP A 205 3.57 -6.13 -14.20
N GLN A 206 4.59 -6.78 -14.76
CA GLN A 206 5.81 -7.14 -14.05
C GLN A 206 6.54 -5.90 -13.51
N LYS A 207 6.68 -4.86 -14.35
CA LYS A 207 7.29 -3.60 -13.95
C LYS A 207 6.49 -2.91 -12.84
N ALA A 208 5.17 -2.91 -12.93
CA ALA A 208 4.30 -2.34 -11.91
C ALA A 208 4.39 -3.09 -10.57
N GLN A 209 4.39 -4.42 -10.57
CA GLN A 209 4.60 -5.21 -9.36
C GLN A 209 5.94 -4.90 -8.69
N LYS A 210 7.03 -4.80 -9.47
CA LYS A 210 8.34 -4.41 -8.94
C LYS A 210 8.30 -3.02 -8.31
N ALA A 211 7.73 -2.03 -8.99
CA ALA A 211 7.61 -0.67 -8.47
C ALA A 211 6.73 -0.60 -7.20
N SER A 212 5.63 -1.35 -7.15
CA SER A 212 4.78 -1.43 -5.97
C SER A 212 5.51 -2.09 -4.80
N MET A 213 6.27 -3.15 -5.04
CA MET A 213 7.09 -3.80 -4.01
C MET A 213 8.17 -2.86 -3.48
N GLU A 214 8.87 -2.13 -4.36
CA GLU A 214 9.86 -1.13 -3.97
C GLU A 214 9.22 -0.02 -3.10
N ARG A 215 8.05 0.50 -3.50
CA ARG A 215 7.30 1.47 -2.71
C ARG A 215 6.92 0.95 -1.33
N MET A 216 6.45 -0.30 -1.23
CA MET A 216 6.10 -0.91 0.07
C MET A 216 7.33 -1.06 0.96
N LYS A 217 8.50 -1.42 0.41
CA LYS A 217 9.77 -1.44 1.17
C LYS A 217 10.16 -0.04 1.66
N GLU A 218 9.99 1.00 0.84
CA GLU A 218 10.24 2.38 1.27
C GLU A 218 9.29 2.83 2.40
N THR A 219 8.04 2.37 2.41
CA THR A 219 7.10 2.60 3.51
C THR A 219 7.55 1.87 4.78
N ALA A 220 8.12 0.67 4.67
CA ALA A 220 8.65 -0.12 5.79
C ALA A 220 10.03 0.36 6.31
N ALA A 221 10.60 1.42 5.74
CA ALA A 221 11.95 1.90 6.03
C ALA A 221 12.05 2.83 7.26
N CYS A 222 11.18 2.70 8.27
CA CYS A 222 11.24 3.56 9.47
C CYS A 222 12.58 3.46 10.21
N GLY A 223 13.14 2.25 10.36
CA GLY A 223 14.45 2.02 10.97
C GLY A 223 15.60 2.76 10.26
N PRO A 224 15.83 2.49 8.96
CA PRO A 224 16.85 3.20 8.17
C PRO A 224 16.69 4.73 8.17
N LYS A 225 15.45 5.24 8.12
CA LYS A 225 15.19 6.69 8.21
C LYS A 225 15.56 7.27 9.57
N ALA A 226 15.18 6.61 10.67
CA ALA A 226 15.55 7.02 12.01
C ALA A 226 17.07 6.98 12.23
N LEU A 227 17.75 5.94 11.72
CA LEU A 227 19.20 5.82 11.81
C LEU A 227 19.92 6.88 10.98
N ALA A 228 19.46 7.16 9.75
CA ALA A 228 20.01 8.23 8.91
C ALA A 228 19.95 9.58 9.63
N TYR A 229 18.78 9.88 10.22
CA TYR A 229 18.58 11.11 10.98
C TYR A 229 19.59 11.22 12.13
N VAL A 230 19.73 10.18 12.96
CA VAL A 230 20.67 10.20 14.09
C VAL A 230 22.13 10.32 13.62
N LEU A 231 22.53 9.56 12.61
CA LEU A 231 23.88 9.64 12.02
C LEU A 231 24.20 11.06 11.56
N GLN A 232 23.28 11.69 10.84
CA GLN A 232 23.48 13.02 10.28
C GLN A 232 23.46 14.12 11.35
N HIS A 233 22.50 14.09 12.26
CA HIS A 233 22.22 15.22 13.16
C HIS A 233 22.87 15.12 14.54
N GLU A 234 23.20 13.91 15.00
CA GLU A 234 23.82 13.68 16.31
C GLU A 234 25.31 13.36 16.19
N PHE A 235 25.72 12.75 15.07
CA PHE A 235 27.11 12.33 14.83
C PHE A 235 27.81 13.05 13.67
N GLY A 236 27.10 13.89 12.90
CA GLY A 236 27.67 14.61 11.77
C GLY A 236 28.11 13.73 10.60
N ILE A 237 27.54 12.52 10.47
CA ILE A 237 27.87 11.54 9.42
C ILE A 237 26.80 11.64 8.31
N PRO A 238 27.11 12.26 7.15
CA PRO A 238 26.15 12.41 6.06
C PRO A 238 25.68 11.05 5.56
N THR A 239 24.39 10.76 5.70
CA THR A 239 23.85 9.43 5.38
C THR A 239 22.49 9.55 4.71
N ASP A 240 22.35 8.94 3.54
CA ASP A 240 21.08 8.79 2.85
C ASP A 240 20.33 7.54 3.35
N TRP A 241 19.06 7.70 3.72
CA TRP A 241 18.27 6.60 4.26
C TRP A 241 17.99 5.50 3.23
N ARG A 242 17.93 5.82 1.92
CA ARG A 242 17.74 4.79 0.88
C ARG A 242 18.98 3.91 0.74
N THR A 243 20.15 4.48 0.96
CA THR A 243 21.41 3.74 1.03
C THR A 243 21.42 2.80 2.24
N LEU A 244 21.05 3.31 3.43
CA LEU A 244 20.87 2.46 4.62
C LEU A 244 19.82 1.37 4.42
N MET A 245 18.70 1.66 3.75
CA MET A 245 17.65 0.69 3.47
C MET A 245 18.19 -0.50 2.67
N LYS A 246 19.08 -0.26 1.70
CA LYS A 246 19.75 -1.32 0.92
C LYS A 246 20.75 -2.09 1.77
N GLU A 247 21.61 -1.39 2.51
CA GLU A 247 22.63 -2.00 3.38
C GLU A 247 22.03 -2.87 4.48
N CYS A 248 20.92 -2.41 5.08
CA CYS A 248 20.21 -3.13 6.13
C CYS A 248 19.35 -4.28 5.60
N GLY A 249 19.24 -4.43 4.27
CA GLY A 249 18.40 -5.45 3.65
C GLY A 249 16.91 -5.29 3.98
N THR A 250 16.41 -4.06 4.07
CA THR A 250 15.01 -3.78 4.43
C THR A 250 14.03 -4.52 3.52
N ALA A 251 13.14 -5.28 4.13
CA ALA A 251 12.11 -6.08 3.48
C ALA A 251 10.72 -5.48 3.70
N LEU A 252 9.67 -6.20 3.28
CA LEU A 252 8.28 -5.75 3.48
C LEU A 252 7.91 -5.74 4.97
N GLU A 253 8.56 -6.60 5.75
CA GLU A 253 8.42 -6.75 7.20
C GLU A 253 9.20 -5.67 7.99
N GLY A 254 9.95 -4.82 7.29
CA GLY A 254 10.77 -3.77 7.88
C GLY A 254 12.25 -4.13 7.97
N THR A 255 12.91 -3.60 8.99
CA THR A 255 14.37 -3.73 9.20
C THR A 255 14.64 -4.26 10.59
N SER A 256 15.58 -5.19 10.74
CA SER A 256 15.94 -5.70 12.07
C SER A 256 16.84 -4.72 12.84
N LEU A 257 16.75 -4.73 14.17
CA LEU A 257 17.63 -3.97 15.05
C LEU A 257 19.11 -4.32 14.83
N TRP A 258 19.40 -5.59 14.54
CA TRP A 258 20.75 -6.08 14.24
C TRP A 258 21.32 -5.44 12.98
N ALA A 259 20.54 -5.38 11.90
CA ALA A 259 21.00 -4.76 10.65
C ALA A 259 21.29 -3.26 10.84
N LEU A 260 20.44 -2.56 11.61
CA LEU A 260 20.68 -1.16 11.97
C LEU A 260 21.96 -0.99 12.80
N ALA A 261 22.20 -1.88 13.76
CA ALA A 261 23.42 -1.87 14.56
C ALA A 261 24.66 -2.07 13.69
N GLU A 262 24.62 -3.01 12.75
CA GLU A 262 25.72 -3.29 11.86
C GLU A 262 26.01 -2.12 10.91
N ALA A 263 24.98 -1.52 10.33
CA ALA A 263 25.11 -0.32 9.50
C ALA A 263 25.69 0.88 10.28
N ALA A 264 25.35 1.03 11.56
CA ALA A 264 25.95 2.05 12.43
C ALA A 264 27.43 1.76 12.75
N ARG A 265 27.78 0.49 13.01
CA ARG A 265 29.17 0.08 13.27
C ARG A 265 30.08 0.27 12.06
N GLN A 266 29.58 -0.01 10.86
CA GLN A 266 30.30 0.25 9.61
C GLN A 266 30.63 1.74 9.43
N ARG A 267 29.87 2.63 10.08
CA ARG A 267 30.09 4.08 10.10
C ARG A 267 30.88 4.57 11.31
N GLY A 268 31.58 3.67 12.00
CA GLY A 268 32.50 4.04 13.09
C GLY A 268 31.85 4.27 14.45
N LEU A 269 30.56 3.95 14.61
CA LEU A 269 29.91 3.99 15.92
C LEU A 269 30.09 2.69 16.71
N SER A 270 29.90 2.77 18.02
CA SER A 270 29.50 1.65 18.86
C SER A 270 27.97 1.57 18.85
N ALA A 271 27.45 0.37 18.60
CA ALA A 271 26.01 0.13 18.49
C ALA A 271 25.62 -1.14 19.26
N VAL A 272 24.78 -0.98 20.28
CA VAL A 272 24.36 -2.05 21.20
C VAL A 272 22.84 -2.09 21.27
N GLY A 273 22.27 -3.24 20.93
CA GLY A 273 20.85 -3.51 21.12
C GLY A 273 20.58 -3.94 22.56
N LEU A 274 19.60 -3.32 23.21
CA LEU A 274 19.17 -3.68 24.57
C LEU A 274 17.67 -3.91 24.59
N GLU A 275 17.22 -4.90 25.35
CA GLU A 275 15.84 -4.97 25.82
C GLU A 275 15.74 -4.23 27.16
N VAL A 276 14.80 -3.30 27.29
CA VAL A 276 14.67 -2.42 28.46
C VAL A 276 13.23 -2.32 28.94
N SER A 277 13.06 -2.16 30.26
CA SER A 277 11.80 -1.66 30.84
C SER A 277 11.68 -0.15 30.65
N ARG A 278 10.55 0.43 31.04
CA ARG A 278 10.38 1.88 31.15
C ARG A 278 11.49 2.51 31.99
N GLU A 279 11.77 2.00 33.19
CA GLU A 279 12.82 2.54 34.07
C GLU A 279 14.19 2.41 33.41
N GLY A 280 14.47 1.27 32.78
CA GLY A 280 15.71 1.03 32.05
C GLY A 280 15.90 2.01 30.89
N LEU A 281 14.83 2.33 30.15
CA LEU A 281 14.83 3.35 29.08
C LEU A 281 15.17 4.74 29.64
N LEU A 282 14.55 5.14 30.74
CA LEU A 282 14.76 6.46 31.38
C LEU A 282 16.17 6.66 31.93
N GLN A 283 16.87 5.56 32.23
CA GLN A 283 18.28 5.59 32.65
C GLN A 283 19.26 5.76 31.48
N GLN A 284 18.79 5.60 30.23
CA GLN A 284 19.65 5.77 29.07
C GLN A 284 19.82 7.23 28.68
N GLN A 285 21.00 7.57 28.17
CA GLN A 285 21.22 8.87 27.55
C GLN A 285 21.01 8.79 26.04
N PRO A 286 20.21 9.68 25.43
CA PRO A 286 20.17 9.84 23.98
C PRO A 286 21.56 10.17 23.38
N PRO A 287 21.81 9.87 22.08
CA PRO A 287 20.85 9.36 21.12
C PRO A 287 20.72 7.83 21.14
N PHE A 288 19.52 7.35 20.82
CA PHE A 288 19.24 5.94 20.57
C PHE A 288 17.96 5.77 19.73
N LEU A 289 17.83 4.63 19.05
CA LEU A 289 16.56 4.26 18.40
C LEU A 289 15.73 3.42 19.37
N VAL A 290 14.41 3.55 19.31
CA VAL A 290 13.45 2.72 20.04
C VAL A 290 12.60 1.96 19.03
N TRP A 291 12.50 0.65 19.22
CA TRP A 291 11.48 -0.18 18.60
C TRP A 291 10.27 -0.24 19.52
N ASN A 292 9.14 0.31 19.09
CA ASN A 292 7.94 0.35 19.90
C ASN A 292 7.06 -0.91 19.68
N PRO A 293 6.11 -1.18 20.59
CA PRO A 293 5.27 -2.39 20.53
C PRO A 293 4.35 -2.49 19.30
N ILE A 294 4.07 -1.37 18.60
CA ILE A 294 3.26 -1.37 17.37
C ILE A 294 4.09 -1.64 16.12
N GLY A 295 5.39 -1.90 16.29
CA GLY A 295 6.28 -2.24 15.19
C GLY A 295 6.81 -1.03 14.42
N HIS A 296 7.16 0.04 15.12
CA HIS A 296 7.72 1.26 14.52
C HIS A 296 9.01 1.71 15.20
N TYR A 297 9.95 2.22 14.41
CA TYR A 297 11.18 2.81 14.88
C TYR A 297 11.05 4.32 15.01
N VAL A 298 11.44 4.85 16.16
CA VAL A 298 11.64 6.29 16.39
C VAL A 298 13.04 6.53 16.93
N ALA A 299 13.59 7.72 16.71
CA ALA A 299 14.85 8.12 17.33
C ALA A 299 14.58 9.07 18.50
N LEU A 300 15.23 8.80 19.64
CA LEU A 300 15.28 9.75 20.75
C LEU A 300 16.62 10.48 20.69
N ILE A 301 16.55 11.80 20.80
CA ILE A 301 17.69 12.70 20.82
C ILE A 301 17.56 13.67 22.00
N GLN A 302 18.65 14.38 22.33
CA GLN A 302 18.62 15.43 23.34
C GLN A 302 19.04 16.76 22.72
N ARG A 303 18.22 17.80 22.91
CA ARG A 303 18.50 19.17 22.48
C ARG A 303 18.22 20.10 23.65
N GLU A 304 19.18 20.97 23.98
CA GLU A 304 19.05 21.94 25.08
C GLU A 304 18.62 21.31 26.41
N GLY A 305 19.18 20.12 26.72
CA GLY A 305 18.85 19.38 27.94
C GLY A 305 17.51 18.63 27.90
N LYS A 306 16.67 18.82 26.88
CA LYS A 306 15.35 18.18 26.75
C LYS A 306 15.36 17.05 25.72
N TRP A 307 14.63 15.98 26.02
CA TRP A 307 14.47 14.86 25.08
C TRP A 307 13.47 15.21 23.99
N GLN A 308 13.76 14.77 22.77
CA GLN A 308 12.89 14.89 21.61
C GLN A 308 12.79 13.55 20.90
N VAL A 309 11.64 13.31 20.28
CA VAL A 309 11.37 12.12 19.46
C VAL A 309 11.33 12.55 18.01
N TYR A 310 12.22 11.99 17.20
CA TYR A 310 12.12 12.04 15.75
C TYR A 310 11.31 10.84 15.26
N ASP A 311 10.21 11.13 14.57
CA ASP A 311 9.37 10.12 13.93
C ASP A 311 9.58 10.15 12.40
N PRO A 312 10.15 9.09 11.81
CA PRO A 312 10.41 9.01 10.38
C PRO A 312 9.15 8.90 9.50
N GLU A 313 7.98 8.58 10.09
CA GLU A 313 6.71 8.55 9.34
C GLU A 313 6.19 9.95 9.08
N THR A 314 6.22 10.81 10.10
CA THR A 314 5.80 12.22 10.00
C THR A 314 6.93 13.16 9.58
N ASN A 315 8.17 12.66 9.56
CA ASN A 315 9.39 13.44 9.36
C ASN A 315 9.43 14.67 10.28
N SER A 316 9.09 14.48 11.55
CA SER A 316 8.97 15.56 12.52
C SER A 316 9.71 15.26 13.82
N LEU A 317 10.18 16.32 14.47
CA LEU A 317 10.67 16.29 15.85
C LEU A 317 9.55 16.76 16.77
N GLN A 318 9.24 15.96 17.77
CA GLN A 318 8.26 16.30 18.80
C GLN A 318 8.93 16.28 20.17
N PRO A 319 8.49 17.12 21.12
CA PRO A 319 8.91 17.00 22.52
C PRO A 319 8.60 15.59 23.04
N TRP A 320 9.57 14.98 23.72
CA TRP A 320 9.30 13.72 24.40
C TRP A 320 8.43 13.95 25.62
N LEU A 321 7.34 13.18 25.74
CA LEU A 321 6.43 13.22 26.88
C LEU A 321 6.61 11.94 27.69
N GLU A 322 7.20 12.03 28.88
CA GLU A 322 7.47 10.84 29.70
C GLU A 322 6.22 10.01 30.00
N GLN A 323 5.08 10.68 30.18
CA GLN A 323 3.77 10.07 30.44
C GLN A 323 3.26 9.23 29.26
N SER A 324 3.84 9.40 28.06
CA SER A 324 3.47 8.62 26.87
C SER A 324 3.98 7.18 26.89
N VAL A 325 4.91 6.84 27.81
CA VAL A 325 5.42 5.47 27.98
C VAL A 325 4.73 4.83 29.20
N PRO A 326 3.83 3.85 29.02
CA PRO A 326 3.12 3.19 30.12
C PRO A 326 4.09 2.52 31.10
N GLN A 327 3.72 2.43 32.38
CA GLN A 327 4.56 1.83 33.42
C GLN A 327 4.98 0.38 33.11
N GLY A 328 4.10 -0.39 32.47
CA GLY A 328 4.40 -1.77 32.03
C GLY A 328 5.14 -1.88 30.69
N TRP A 329 5.58 -0.77 30.10
CA TRP A 329 6.24 -0.80 28.79
C TRP A 329 7.56 -1.56 28.85
N ARG A 330 7.75 -2.41 27.85
CA ARG A 330 9.00 -3.07 27.50
C ARG A 330 9.23 -2.90 26.02
N GLY A 331 10.49 -2.73 25.65
CA GLY A 331 10.85 -2.60 24.24
C GLY A 331 12.33 -2.83 24.02
N ALA A 332 12.70 -2.78 22.75
CA ALA A 332 14.10 -2.87 22.34
C ALA A 332 14.61 -1.49 21.92
N ILE A 333 15.83 -1.17 22.31
CA ILE A 333 16.51 0.05 21.91
C ILE A 333 17.85 -0.27 21.23
N LEU A 334 18.29 0.61 20.34
CA LEU A 334 19.63 0.61 19.79
C LEU A 334 20.38 1.82 20.33
N LEU A 335 21.25 1.58 21.31
CA LEU A 335 22.15 2.60 21.83
C LEU A 335 23.27 2.86 20.84
N LEU A 336 23.52 4.14 20.56
CA LEU A 336 24.53 4.60 19.63
C LEU A 336 25.52 5.50 20.35
N ARG A 337 26.81 5.22 20.24
CA ARG A 337 27.89 6.02 20.84
C ARG A 337 29.04 6.19 19.86
N PRO A 338 29.83 7.28 19.96
CA PRO A 338 31.11 7.35 19.27
C PRO A 338 31.97 6.16 19.69
N ARG A 339 32.65 5.50 18.74
CA ARG A 339 33.62 4.46 19.10
C ARG A 339 34.85 5.16 19.69
N PRO A 340 35.35 4.74 20.87
CA PRO A 340 36.60 5.25 21.40
C PRO A 340 37.72 5.03 20.38
N THR A 341 38.39 6.11 19.95
CA THR A 341 39.61 5.98 19.17
C THR A 341 40.72 5.48 20.09
N GLN A 342 41.38 4.37 19.75
CA GLN A 342 42.46 3.78 20.55
C GLN A 342 43.77 4.63 20.58
N TYR A 343 43.75 5.89 20.14
CA TYR A 343 44.95 6.74 19.95
C TYR A 343 45.01 7.95 20.88
N ALA A 344 44.76 7.77 22.18
CA ALA A 344 44.99 8.84 23.15
C ALA A 344 45.41 8.32 24.53
N ASN A 345 46.29 7.31 24.59
CA ASN A 345 47.00 6.91 25.81
C ASN A 345 48.25 6.07 25.52
N ASN A 346 49.08 6.50 24.57
CA ASN A 346 50.50 6.13 24.62
C ASN A 346 51.23 7.35 25.17
N GLY A 347 51.52 7.31 26.47
CA GLY A 347 52.28 8.33 27.17
C GLY A 347 53.62 8.56 26.46
N GLY A 348 53.65 9.60 25.64
CA GLY A 348 54.89 10.18 25.16
C GLY A 348 55.56 10.86 26.34
N THR A 349 56.52 10.17 26.95
CA THR A 349 57.50 10.78 27.85
C THR A 349 58.11 11.99 27.16
N GLN A 350 57.99 13.15 27.81
CA GLN A 350 58.85 14.29 27.50
C GLN A 350 60.32 13.84 27.55
N ARG A 351 61.04 14.11 26.46
CA ARG A 351 62.49 14.29 26.46
C ARG A 351 62.83 15.48 25.60
#